data_AF-A0A2A5MA15-F1
#
_entry.id   AF-A0A2A5MA15-F1
#
_cell.length_a   1.000
_cell.length_b   1.000
_cell.length_c   1.000
_cell.angle_alpha   90.00
_cell.angle_beta   90.00
_cell.angle_gamma   90.00
#
_symmetry.space_group_name_H-M   'P 1'
#
loop_
_entity.id
_entity.type
_entity.pdbx_description
1 polymer ?
#
loop_
_entity_poly.entity_id
_entity_poly.type
_entity_poly.pdbx_seq_one_letter_code
_entity_poly.pdbx_strand_id
1 'polypeptide(L)' 'INEILKNGIRLTIIPITFKETLFKDYQVGRKINIESDLLARYIYAQLQGKNKGLSWEEVERISYLY' A
#
# COMPACT_ATOMS: atom_id res chain seq x y z
N ILE A 1 8.64 0.95 0.35
CA ILE A 1 8.94 1.07 1.80
C ILE A 1 10.44 0.86 1.97
N ASN A 2 11.15 1.78 2.64
CA ASN A 2 12.60 1.70 2.76
C ASN A 2 13.04 0.98 4.04
N GLU A 3 12.31 1.17 5.15
CA GLU A 3 12.64 0.58 6.44
C GLU A 3 11.36 0.31 7.24
N ILE A 4 11.35 -0.79 8.00
CA ILE A 4 10.32 -1.11 8.99
C ILE A 4 10.93 -0.92 10.38
N LEU A 5 10.34 -0.03 11.16
CA LEU A 5 10.69 0.23 12.55
C LEU A 5 9.67 -0.46 13.46
N LYS A 6 9.98 -0.59 14.76
CA LYS A 6 9.09 -1.22 15.75
C LYS A 6 7.65 -0.66 15.71
N ASN A 7 7.52 0.66 15.57
CA ASN A 7 6.23 1.38 15.60
C ASN A 7 6.06 2.32 14.39
N GLY A 8 6.69 2.03 13.25
CA GLY A 8 6.60 2.94 12.11
C GLY A 8 7.28 2.40 10.86
N ILE A 9 7.16 3.16 9.78
CA ILE A 9 7.82 2.87 8.50
C ILE A 9 8.56 4.11 8.03
N ARG A 10 9.68 3.91 7.32
CA ARG A 10 10.41 4.98 6.64
C ARG A 10 10.15 4.90 5.14
N LEU A 11 9.87 6.07 4.55
CA LEU A 11 9.72 6.27 3.12
C LEU A 11 10.69 7.34 2.66
N THR A 12 11.36 7.10 1.54
CA THR A 12 12.11 8.12 0.80
C THR A 12 11.20 8.69 -0.29
N ILE A 13 10.90 9.98 -0.21
CA ILE A 13 10.07 10.69 -1.19
C ILE A 13 10.99 11.50 -2.12
N ILE A 14 10.83 11.32 -3.43
CA ILE A 14 11.59 12.07 -4.43
C ILE A 14 11.00 13.49 -4.62
N PRO A 15 11.78 14.47 -5.12
CA PRO A 15 11.34 15.87 -5.20
C PRO A 15 10.04 16.10 -5.97
N ILE A 16 9.84 15.42 -7.10
CA ILE A 16 8.62 15.56 -7.89
C ILE A 16 7.39 15.07 -7.12
N THR A 17 7.46 13.91 -6.45
CA THR A 17 6.37 13.40 -5.61
C THR A 17 6.07 14.34 -4.45
N PHE A 18 7.09 14.90 -3.80
CA PHE A 18 6.88 15.87 -2.73
C PHE A 18 6.14 17.12 -3.22
N LYS A 19 6.52 17.64 -4.40
CA LYS A 19 5.95 18.86 -5.01
C LYS A 19 4.52 18.67 -5.51
N GLU A 20 4.24 17.55 -6.18
CA GLU A 20 3.00 17.32 -6.94
C GLU A 20 1.92 16.59 -6.13
N THR A 21 2.16 16.30 -4.85
CA THR A 21 1.18 15.64 -3.98
C THR A 21 0.95 16.45 -2.70
N LEU A 22 0.04 15.97 -1.83
CA LEU A 22 -0.21 16.58 -0.52
C LEU A 22 0.97 16.44 0.46
N PHE A 23 2.02 15.67 0.13
CA PHE A 23 3.17 15.46 1.01
C PHE A 23 3.86 16.77 1.42
N LYS A 24 3.85 17.81 0.57
CA LYS A 24 4.39 19.14 0.91
C LYS A 24 3.64 19.84 2.05
N ASP A 25 2.38 19.48 2.29
CA ASP A 25 1.50 20.10 3.29
C ASP A 25 1.31 19.19 4.52
N TYR A 26 2.02 18.05 4.58
CA TYR A 26 1.92 17.12 5.69
C TYR A 26 2.69 17.63 6.91
N GLN A 27 2.07 17.49 8.08
CA GLN A 27 2.65 17.85 9.36
C GLN A 27 2.55 16.66 10.32
N VAL A 28 3.41 16.63 11.34
CA VAL A 28 3.39 15.59 12.39
C VAL A 28 2.01 15.57 13.06
N GLY A 29 1.46 14.37 13.24
CA GLY A 29 0.12 14.18 13.81
C GLY A 29 -1.02 14.14 12.77
N ARG A 30 -0.74 14.46 11.49
CA ARG A 30 -1.72 14.31 10.42
C ARG A 30 -2.12 12.85 10.24
N LYS A 31 -3.43 12.58 10.23
CA LYS A 31 -3.97 11.28 9.82
C LYS A 31 -3.88 11.16 8.29
N ILE A 32 -3.41 10.01 7.82
CA ILE A 32 -3.30 9.70 6.39
C ILE A 32 -4.04 8.40 6.08
N ASN A 33 -4.43 8.25 4.82
CA ASN A 33 -4.91 6.98 4.32
C ASN A 33 -3.70 6.07 4.07
N ILE A 34 -3.84 4.79 4.44
CA ILE A 34 -2.84 3.76 4.18
C ILE A 34 -3.54 2.65 3.43
N GLU A 35 -3.05 2.33 2.24
CA GLU A 35 -3.51 1.23 1.43
C GLU A 35 -2.41 0.16 1.34
N SER A 36 -2.78 -1.10 1.52
CA SER A 36 -1.87 -2.24 1.39
C SER A 36 -1.91 -2.78 -0.03
N ASP A 37 -0.74 -3.18 -0.53
CA ASP A 37 -0.59 -3.75 -1.87
C ASP A 37 -1.51 -4.97 -2.10
N LEU A 38 -2.18 -5.00 -3.25
CA LEU A 38 -3.11 -6.05 -3.63
C LEU A 38 -2.42 -7.42 -3.73
N LEU A 39 -1.21 -7.48 -4.28
CA LEU A 39 -0.43 -8.71 -4.40
C LEU A 39 -0.03 -9.25 -3.02
N ALA A 40 0.36 -8.37 -2.09
CA ALA A 40 0.71 -8.78 -0.73
C ALA A 40 -0.51 -9.41 -0.01
N ARG A 41 -1.70 -8.83 -0.18
CA ARG A 41 -2.95 -9.40 0.36
C ARG A 41 -3.27 -10.75 -0.23
N TYR A 42 -3.07 -10.92 -1.54
CA TYR A 42 -3.28 -12.20 -2.21
C TYR A 42 -2.34 -13.30 -1.69
N ILE A 43 -1.03 -13.03 -1.67
CA ILE A 43 -0.03 -13.99 -1.18
C ILE A 43 -0.34 -14.39 0.26
N TYR A 44 -0.71 -13.42 1.11
CA TYR A 44 -1.11 -13.71 2.48
C TYR A 44 -2.34 -14.65 2.53
N ALA A 45 -3.39 -14.38 1.76
CA ALA A 45 -4.58 -15.23 1.73
C ALA A 45 -4.27 -16.67 1.28
N GLN A 46 -3.42 -16.82 0.26
CA GLN A 46 -2.99 -18.12 -0.26
C GLN A 46 -2.20 -18.92 0.77
N LEU A 47 -1.25 -18.26 1.47
CA LEU A 47 -0.45 -18.90 2.52
C LEU A 47 -1.30 -19.31 3.73
N GLN A 48 -2.42 -18.64 3.98
CA GLN A 48 -3.36 -18.97 5.06
C GLN A 48 -4.33 -20.12 4.71
N GLY A 49 -4.18 -20.76 3.54
CA GLY A 49 -4.98 -21.94 3.14
C GLY A 49 -6.49 -21.66 3.03
N LYS A 50 -6.91 -20.39 3.00
CA LYS A 50 -8.31 -20.04 2.84
C LYS A 50 -8.67 -20.17 1.35
N ASN A 51 -9.31 -21.26 0.98
CA ASN A 51 -9.93 -21.52 -0.34
C ASN A 51 -11.05 -20.53 -0.74
N LYS A 52 -11.07 -19.32 -0.16
CA LYS A 52 -11.94 -18.18 -0.49
C LYS A 52 -11.13 -16.86 -0.55
N GLY A 53 -9.90 -16.92 -1.04
CA GLY A 53 -9.10 -15.74 -1.37
C GLY A 53 -9.45 -15.20 -2.76
N LEU A 54 -9.25 -13.89 -2.97
CA LEU A 54 -9.41 -13.23 -4.27
C LEU A 54 -8.77 -14.05 -5.40
N SER A 55 -9.50 -14.39 -6.47
CA SER A 55 -8.93 -15.07 -7.63
C SER A 55 -8.02 -14.12 -8.43
N TRP A 56 -7.12 -14.67 -9.25
CA TRP A 56 -6.28 -13.87 -10.15
C TRP A 56 -7.11 -13.00 -11.10
N GLU A 57 -8.27 -13.52 -11.55
CA GLU A 57 -9.20 -12.77 -12.40
C GLU A 57 -9.84 -11.59 -11.64
N GLU A 58 -10.09 -11.74 -10.34
CA GLU A 58 -10.59 -10.64 -9.51
C GLU A 58 -9.50 -9.60 -9.24
N VAL A 59 -8.25 -10.02 -9.06
CA VAL A 59 -7.09 -9.13 -8.92
C VAL A 59 -6.87 -8.32 -10.19
N GLU A 60 -6.88 -8.97 -11.35
CA GLU A 60 -6.78 -8.29 -12.65
C GLU A 60 -7.94 -7.31 -12.84
N ARG A 61 -9.19 -7.74 -12.57
CA ARG A 61 -10.36 -6.87 -12.68
C ARG A 61 -10.23 -5.63 -11.78
N ILE A 62 -9.77 -5.77 -10.54
CA ILE A 62 -9.55 -4.63 -9.64
C ILE A 62 -8.42 -3.74 -10.20
N SER A 63 -7.32 -4.33 -10.67
CA SER A 63 -6.21 -3.57 -11.25
C SER A 63 -6.59 -2.77 -12.49
N TYR A 64 -7.52 -3.27 -13.31
CA TYR A 64 -8.03 -2.57 -14.51
C TYR A 64 -9.02 -1.44 -14.20
N LEU A 65 -9.56 -1.38 -12.97
CA LEU A 65 -10.50 -0.33 -12.54
C LEU A 65 -9.81 0.93 -12.00
N TYR A 66 -8.48 0.90 -11.87
CA TYR A 66 -7.62 2.03 -11.48
C TYR A 66 -6.78 2.49 -12.67
#